data_AF-A0A4Q3CT46-F1
#
_entry.id   AF-A0A4Q3CT46-F1
#
_cell.length_a   1.000
_cell.length_b   1.000
_cell.length_c   1.000
_cell.angle_alpha   90.00
_cell.angle_beta   90.00
_cell.angle_gamma   90.00
#
_symmetry.space_group_name_H-M   'P 1'
#
loop_
_entity.id
_entity.type
_entity.pdbx_description
1 polymer ?
#
loop_
_entity_poly.entity_id
_entity_poly.type
_entity_poly.pdbx_seq_one_letter_code
_entity_poly.pdbx_strand_id
1 'polypeptide(L)'
;MKNITIIALCLGIGIAFTACCGSKKVKQTNTELNEGAPLSIRGKVTEIENGKDGYTATVKSEANKTYKVTISRINLEQSKSAYKKYAIGEQISVTGEWWKDTEGNIYIKATKLR
;
A
#
# COMPACT_ATOMS: atom_id res chain seq x y z
N MET A 1 -12.35 0.55 -63.05
CA MET A 1 -12.31 2.03 -62.95
C MET A 1 -11.52 2.36 -61.69
N LYS A 2 -10.20 2.45 -61.85
CA LYS A 2 -9.40 3.67 -61.69
C LYS A 2 -9.28 4.17 -60.24
N ASN A 3 -8.35 3.54 -59.53
CA ASN A 3 -7.38 4.12 -58.60
C ASN A 3 -7.19 5.65 -58.72
N ILE A 4 -7.32 6.37 -57.60
CA ILE A 4 -6.68 7.69 -57.42
C ILE A 4 -6.09 7.75 -56.02
N THR A 5 -4.76 7.72 -56.01
CA THR A 5 -3.84 8.04 -54.93
C THR A 5 -3.93 9.53 -54.59
N ILE A 6 -4.03 9.89 -53.30
CA ILE A 6 -3.63 11.22 -52.84
C ILE A 6 -2.53 11.05 -51.79
N ILE A 7 -1.32 11.38 -52.21
CA ILE A 7 -0.13 11.57 -51.39
C ILE A 7 -0.25 12.96 -50.77
N ALA A 8 -0.42 13.03 -49.45
CA ALA A 8 -0.26 14.26 -48.70
C ALA A 8 1.02 14.15 -47.85
N LEU A 9 2.09 14.64 -48.46
CA LEU A 9 3.39 14.93 -47.87
C LEU A 9 3.25 16.17 -46.97
N CYS A 10 3.40 16.02 -45.66
CA CYS A 10 3.71 17.12 -44.75
C CYS A 10 4.75 16.67 -43.72
N LEU A 11 5.96 17.03 -44.08
CA LEU A 11 7.16 17.23 -43.28
C LEU A 11 6.94 17.47 -41.78
N GLY A 12 7.60 16.62 -40.99
CA GLY A 12 8.46 17.02 -39.87
C GLY A 12 7.86 17.88 -38.76
N ILE A 13 7.65 17.27 -37.59
CA ILE A 13 8.37 17.63 -36.36
C ILE A 13 8.32 16.42 -35.44
N GLY A 14 9.51 15.91 -35.12
CA GLY A 14 9.67 14.81 -34.18
C GLY A 14 9.32 15.27 -32.77
N ILE A 15 8.36 14.58 -32.16
CA ILE A 15 8.27 14.48 -30.71
C ILE A 15 8.50 13.01 -30.43
N ALA A 16 9.71 12.70 -29.96
CA ALA A 16 10.04 11.41 -29.41
C ALA A 16 9.17 11.19 -28.16
N PHE A 17 7.99 10.59 -28.34
CA PHE A 17 7.32 9.88 -27.27
C PHE A 17 8.13 8.62 -27.00
N THR A 18 9.13 8.72 -26.13
CA THR A 18 9.61 7.58 -25.36
C THR A 18 8.50 7.17 -24.40
N ALA A 19 7.45 6.56 -24.95
CA ALA A 19 6.52 5.73 -24.21
C ALA A 19 7.31 4.49 -23.74
N CYS A 20 8.03 4.64 -22.64
CA CYS A 20 8.43 3.50 -21.83
C CYS A 20 7.13 2.88 -21.30
N CYS A 21 6.56 1.98 -22.10
CA CYS A 21 5.52 1.07 -21.67
C CYS A 21 6.17 0.03 -20.75
N GLY A 22 6.65 0.50 -19.60
CA GLY A 22 7.00 -0.33 -18.47
C GLY A 22 5.70 -0.70 -17.77
N SER A 23 4.96 -1.64 -18.37
CA SER A 23 4.00 -2.44 -17.62
C SER A 23 4.79 -3.15 -16.52
N LYS A 24 4.91 -2.51 -15.36
CA LYS A 24 5.36 -3.18 -14.14
C LYS A 24 4.30 -4.24 -13.86
N LYS A 25 4.52 -5.44 -14.40
CA LYS A 25 3.97 -6.68 -13.84
C LYS A 25 4.27 -6.58 -12.35
N VAL A 26 3.24 -6.36 -11.55
CA VAL A 26 3.30 -6.62 -10.12
C VAL A 26 3.60 -8.12 -10.04
N LYS A 27 4.88 -8.43 -9.96
CA LYS A 27 5.35 -9.75 -9.59
C LYS A 27 4.75 -9.94 -8.21
N GLN A 28 3.73 -10.78 -8.11
CA GLN A 28 3.28 -11.33 -6.84
C GLN A 28 4.46 -12.15 -6.32
N THR A 29 5.45 -11.44 -5.77
CA THR A 29 6.47 -12.03 -4.95
C THR A 29 5.66 -12.57 -3.78
N ASN A 30 5.62 -13.90 -3.66
CA ASN A 30 5.32 -14.50 -2.37
C ASN A 30 6.44 -14.00 -1.46
N THR A 31 6.24 -12.83 -0.86
CA THR A 31 7.07 -12.34 0.22
C THR A 31 6.81 -13.32 1.33
N GLU A 32 7.69 -14.32 1.45
CA GLU A 32 7.85 -15.07 2.68
C GLU A 32 8.05 -14.04 3.79
N LEU A 33 6.99 -13.84 4.55
CA LEU A 33 7.00 -12.99 5.71
C LEU A 33 7.91 -13.70 6.71
N ASN A 34 9.12 -13.19 6.87
CA ASN A 34 10.03 -13.67 7.91
C ASN A 34 9.47 -13.19 9.25
N GLU A 35 8.93 -14.11 10.04
CA GLU A 35 8.50 -13.82 11.40
C GLU A 35 9.69 -13.26 12.19
N GLY A 36 9.46 -12.15 12.89
CA GLY A 36 10.50 -11.46 13.68
C GLY A 36 11.06 -10.18 13.05
N ALA A 37 10.99 -10.00 11.73
CA ALA A 37 11.32 -8.71 11.11
C ALA A 37 10.09 -7.79 11.07
N PRO A 38 10.23 -6.46 11.26
CA PRO A 38 9.10 -5.54 11.19
C PRO A 38 8.49 -5.53 9.79
N LEU A 39 7.16 -5.67 9.73
CA LEU A 39 6.39 -5.66 8.49
C LEU A 39 5.97 -4.23 8.15
N SER A 40 6.17 -3.84 6.90
CA SER A 40 5.67 -2.57 6.35
C SER A 40 4.52 -2.84 5.39
N ILE A 41 3.39 -2.20 5.62
CA ILE A 41 2.20 -2.30 4.76
C ILE A 41 1.74 -0.93 4.30
N ARG A 42 1.01 -0.92 3.18
CA ARG A 42 0.21 0.21 2.71
C ARG A 42 -1.18 -0.29 2.35
N GLY A 43 -2.21 0.42 2.78
CA GLY A 43 -3.59 0.01 2.54
C GLY A 43 -4.62 1.03 2.98
N LYS A 44 -5.87 0.74 2.69
CA LYS A 44 -7.03 1.56 3.07
C LYS A 44 -7.61 1.07 4.38
N VAL A 45 -7.91 1.99 5.29
CA VAL A 45 -8.64 1.67 6.53
C VAL A 45 -10.09 1.33 6.19
N THR A 46 -10.55 0.16 6.60
CA THR A 46 -11.91 -0.32 6.35
C THR A 46 -12.77 -0.38 7.62
N GLU A 47 -12.13 -0.43 8.79
CA GLU A 47 -12.81 -0.54 10.08
C GLU A 47 -11.90 0.03 11.18
N ILE A 48 -12.51 0.53 12.25
CA ILE A 48 -11.82 1.03 13.44
C ILE A 48 -12.52 0.50 14.69
N GLU A 49 -11.75 -0.14 15.56
CA GLU A 49 -12.17 -0.52 16.91
C GLU A 49 -11.37 0.30 17.92
N ASN A 50 -12.06 1.12 18.73
CA ASN A 50 -11.41 2.01 19.69
C ASN A 50 -10.96 1.25 20.94
N GLY A 51 -9.74 1.53 21.39
CA GLY A 51 -9.20 1.07 22.67
C GLY A 51 -8.91 2.24 23.61
N LYS A 52 -8.31 1.93 24.77
CA LYS A 52 -7.96 2.93 25.80
C LYS A 52 -6.90 3.92 25.30
N ASP A 53 -5.74 3.41 24.88
CA ASP A 53 -4.56 4.22 24.53
C ASP A 53 -4.34 4.35 23.01
N GLY A 54 -5.35 3.97 22.22
CA GLY A 54 -5.22 3.82 20.78
C GLY A 54 -6.46 3.19 20.15
N TYR A 55 -6.26 2.56 19.00
CA TYR A 55 -7.30 1.84 18.27
C TYR A 55 -6.68 0.73 17.43
N THR A 56 -7.49 -0.25 17.07
CA THR A 56 -7.16 -1.24 16.05
C THR A 56 -7.86 -0.87 14.76
N ALA A 57 -7.09 -0.69 13.69
CA ALA A 57 -7.60 -0.45 12.35
C ALA A 57 -7.54 -1.75 11.54
N THR A 58 -8.63 -2.11 10.88
CA THR A 58 -8.59 -3.13 9.82
C THR A 58 -8.13 -2.43 8.55
N VAL A 59 -7.01 -2.87 7.97
CA VAL A 59 -6.38 -2.26 6.79
C VAL A 59 -6.38 -3.26 5.65
N LYS A 60 -6.98 -2.87 4.52
CA LYS A 60 -6.98 -3.67 3.29
C LYS A 60 -5.92 -3.15 2.32
N SER A 61 -4.96 -3.98 1.96
CA SER A 61 -3.93 -3.64 0.96
C SER A 61 -4.48 -3.69 -0.46
N GLU A 62 -3.72 -3.14 -1.41
CA GLU A 62 -4.03 -3.20 -2.85
C GLU A 62 -4.10 -4.64 -3.37
N ALA A 63 -3.39 -5.57 -2.73
CA ALA A 63 -3.45 -7.00 -3.03
C ALA A 63 -4.64 -7.71 -2.36
N ASN A 64 -5.63 -6.96 -1.85
CA ASN A 64 -6.79 -7.46 -1.10
C ASN A 64 -6.46 -8.26 0.18
N LYS A 65 -5.24 -8.13 0.72
CA LYS A 65 -4.89 -8.73 2.02
C LYS A 65 -5.36 -7.83 3.15
N THR A 66 -5.88 -8.43 4.22
CA THR A 66 -6.38 -7.72 5.40
C THR A 66 -5.40 -7.85 6.55
N TYR A 67 -5.17 -6.74 7.25
CA TYR A 67 -4.28 -6.64 8.41
C TYR A 67 -5.02 -5.97 9.57
N LYS A 68 -4.84 -6.47 10.79
CA LYS A 68 -5.32 -5.83 12.02
C LYS A 68 -4.17 -5.02 12.62
N VAL A 69 -4.25 -3.70 12.57
CA VAL A 69 -3.16 -2.79 12.94
C VAL A 69 -3.49 -2.06 14.23
N THR A 70 -2.77 -2.34 15.30
CA THR A 70 -2.91 -1.62 16.57
C THR A 70 -2.06 -0.35 16.55
N ILE A 71 -2.74 0.80 16.56
CA ILE A 71 -2.15 2.14 16.60
C ILE A 71 -2.32 2.71 18.01
N SER A 72 -1.29 2.53 18.84
CA SER A 72 -1.26 2.97 20.24
C SER A 72 -0.34 4.17 20.41
N ARG A 73 -0.78 5.15 21.23
CA ARG A 73 0.04 6.30 21.63
C ARG A 73 1.34 5.85 22.28
N ILE A 74 1.24 4.91 23.22
CA ILE A 74 2.39 4.43 24.00
C ILE A 74 3.39 3.71 23.10
N ASN A 75 2.92 2.84 22.20
CA ASN A 75 3.82 2.10 21.30
C ASN A 75 4.58 3.03 20.36
N LEU A 76 3.89 4.05 19.84
CA LEU A 76 4.49 5.03 18.93
C LEU A 76 5.43 5.99 19.65
N GLU A 77 5.09 6.41 20.86
CA GLU A 77 5.97 7.24 21.68
C GLU A 77 7.28 6.51 22.03
N GLN A 78 7.18 5.23 22.45
CA GLN A 78 8.35 4.38 22.74
C GLN A 78 9.26 4.22 21.50
N SER A 79 8.69 4.13 20.31
CA SER A 79 9.43 4.04 19.05
C SER A 79 9.79 5.40 18.43
N LYS A 80 9.56 6.50 19.16
CA LYS A 80 9.84 7.89 18.72
C LYS A 80 9.11 8.27 17.42
N SER A 81 7.91 7.73 17.22
CA SER A 81 7.00 8.05 16.12
C SER A 81 5.82 8.88 16.63
N ALA A 82 5.35 9.82 15.81
CA ALA A 82 4.21 10.65 16.16
C ALA A 82 2.90 9.85 16.09
N TYR A 83 2.06 9.99 17.10
CA TYR A 83 0.71 9.45 17.08
C TYR A 83 -0.18 10.22 16.10
N LYS A 84 -0.96 9.49 15.30
CA LYS A 84 -1.98 10.04 14.40
C LYS A 84 -3.25 9.19 14.45
N LYS A 85 -4.40 9.85 14.47
CA LYS A 85 -5.70 9.21 14.24
C LYS A 85 -6.01 9.25 12.75
N TYR A 86 -6.28 8.07 12.19
CA TYR A 86 -6.77 7.91 10.84
C TYR A 86 -8.28 7.62 10.86
N ALA A 87 -8.96 7.95 9.76
CA ALA A 87 -10.37 7.67 9.57
C ALA A 87 -10.60 6.48 8.62
N ILE A 88 -11.79 5.89 8.68
CA ILE A 88 -12.22 4.89 7.69
C ILE A 88 -12.19 5.53 6.30
N GLY A 89 -11.63 4.81 5.33
CA GLY A 89 -11.45 5.27 3.95
C GLY A 89 -10.08 5.89 3.67
N GLU A 90 -9.29 6.26 4.69
CA GLU A 90 -7.96 6.81 4.48
C GLU A 90 -6.94 5.75 4.04
N GLN A 91 -6.01 6.16 3.18
CA GLN A 91 -4.85 5.36 2.80
C GLN A 91 -3.71 5.62 3.79
N ILE A 92 -3.21 4.55 4.42
CA ILE A 92 -2.15 4.63 5.44
C ILE A 92 -0.95 3.78 5.05
N SER A 93 0.22 4.15 5.55
CA SER A 93 1.44 3.34 5.50
C SER A 93 1.96 3.13 6.90
N VAL A 94 2.07 1.87 7.33
CA VAL A 94 2.43 1.50 8.70
C VAL A 94 3.56 0.49 8.68
N THR A 95 4.49 0.64 9.62
CA THR A 95 5.50 -0.37 9.94
C THR A 95 5.34 -0.82 11.39
N GLY A 96 5.51 -2.11 11.66
CA GLY A 96 5.38 -2.63 13.01
C GLY A 96 5.86 -4.08 13.16
N GLU A 97 6.00 -4.50 14.40
CA GLU A 97 6.10 -5.93 14.73
C GLU A 97 4.80 -6.62 14.33
N TRP A 98 4.89 -7.87 13.88
CA TRP A 98 3.73 -8.59 13.38
C TRP A 98 3.74 -10.04 13.83
N TRP A 99 2.55 -10.61 13.91
CA TRP A 99 2.33 -12.03 14.18
C TRP A 99 1.08 -12.51 13.45
N LYS A 100 0.95 -13.82 13.33
CA LYS A 100 -0.22 -14.49 12.77
C LYS A 100 -0.91 -15.29 13.86
N ASP A 101 -2.24 -15.25 13.91
CA ASP A 101 -2.99 -16.15 14.80
C ASP A 101 -3.22 -17.54 14.15
N THR A 102 -3.88 -18.43 14.87
CA THR A 102 -4.21 -19.78 14.40
C THR A 102 -5.18 -19.81 13.22
N GLU A 103 -5.95 -18.74 13.02
CA GLU A 103 -6.89 -18.58 11.91
C GLU A 103 -6.25 -17.95 10.67
N GLY A 104 -4.99 -17.53 10.78
CA GLY A 104 -4.23 -16.92 9.70
C GLY A 104 -4.36 -15.40 9.61
N ASN A 105 -5.03 -14.74 10.56
CA ASN A 105 -5.13 -13.29 10.60
C ASN A 105 -3.78 -12.68 10.95
N ILE A 106 -3.40 -11.61 10.24
CA ILE A 106 -2.13 -10.92 10.48
C ILE A 106 -2.39 -9.69 11.34
N TYR A 107 -1.71 -9.62 12.47
CA TYR A 107 -1.72 -8.49 13.38
C TYR A 107 -0.42 -7.71 13.27
N ILE A 108 -0.51 -6.39 13.41
CA ILE A 108 0.63 -5.48 13.38
C ILE A 108 0.54 -4.54 14.57
N LYS A 109 1.53 -4.57 15.45
CA LYS A 109 1.73 -3.56 16.48
C LYS A 109 2.52 -2.41 15.87
N ALA A 110 1.86 -1.30 15.57
CA ALA A 110 2.48 -0.18 14.87
C ALA A 110 3.60 0.46 15.71
N THR A 111 4.78 0.57 15.13
CA THR A 111 5.93 1.30 15.68
C THR A 111 6.30 2.50 14.82
N LYS A 112 5.77 2.61 13.60
CA LYS A 112 5.94 3.81 12.77
C LYS A 112 4.76 4.05 11.86
N LEU A 113 4.31 5.30 11.84
CA LEU A 113 3.31 5.82 10.89
C LEU A 113 4.01 6.68 9.83
N ARG A 114 3.48 6.68 8.60
CA ARG A 114 3.91 7.55 7.49
C ARG A 114 2.72 8.24 6.84
#